data_AF-A0A291C440-F1
#
_entry.id   AF-A0A291C440-F1
#
_cell.length_a   1.000
_cell.length_b   1.000
_cell.length_c   1.000
_cell.angle_alpha   90.00
_cell.angle_beta   90.00
_cell.angle_gamma   90.00
#
_symmetry.space_group_name_H-M   'P 1'
#
loop_
_entity.id
_entity.type
_entity.pdbx_description
1 polymer ?
#
loop_
_entity_poly.entity_id
_entity_poly.type
_entity_poly.pdbx_seq_one_letter_code
_entity_poly.pdbx_strand_id
1 'polypeptide(L)'
;NAFSMWLLLPSGISLIISMLMGNAGIGWTLYPPLSSVLFTSGNSADFLMFSLHLAGVSSILSSLNFICTIYSAFSGLKASEDISIIVWAYLFTSILLLLSLPVLAAGITMLLFDRNFNSSFFDPMGGGDPVLFQHMFWFFGHPEVYVLILPGFGIISHVCLTISNNNEPFGYLGLVFAMFGIVCLGCVVWAHHMFTVGLDVQTTVFFSSVTMIIGVPTGIKVFSWLYMLMGANVMRNDPVLWWVLSFIFLFTIGGVTGI
;
A
#
# COMPACT_ATOMS: atom_id res chain seq x y z
N ASN A 1 0.21 -14.44 -14.16
CA ASN A 1 1.32 -14.81 -13.27
C ASN A 1 2.69 -14.71 -13.94
N ALA A 2 3.06 -15.61 -14.87
CA ALA A 2 4.40 -15.60 -15.46
C ALA A 2 4.80 -14.24 -16.09
N PHE A 3 3.95 -13.66 -16.94
CA PHE A 3 4.25 -12.36 -17.56
C PHE A 3 4.40 -11.22 -16.56
N SER A 4 3.57 -11.18 -15.50
CA SER A 4 3.69 -10.22 -14.40
C SER A 4 5.07 -10.33 -13.72
N MET A 5 5.53 -11.54 -13.37
CA MET A 5 6.87 -11.74 -12.81
C MET A 5 7.97 -11.27 -13.79
N TRP A 6 7.87 -11.63 -15.07
CA TRP A 6 8.88 -11.29 -16.06
C TRP A 6 9.00 -9.79 -16.34
N LEU A 7 7.94 -8.99 -16.13
CA LEU A 7 7.99 -7.52 -16.22
C LEU A 7 8.85 -6.87 -15.13
N LEU A 8 9.08 -7.54 -14.00
CA LEU A 8 9.97 -7.03 -12.95
C LEU A 8 11.43 -6.99 -13.39
N LEU A 9 11.84 -7.85 -14.33
CA LEU A 9 13.22 -7.84 -14.86
C LEU A 9 13.54 -6.54 -15.63
N PRO A 10 12.80 -6.14 -16.68
CA PRO A 10 13.04 -4.86 -17.35
C PRO A 10 12.75 -3.65 -16.44
N SER A 11 11.85 -3.77 -15.45
CA SER A 11 11.68 -2.76 -14.39
C SER A 11 12.97 -2.59 -13.57
N GLY A 12 13.58 -3.70 -13.11
CA GLY A 12 14.84 -3.66 -12.38
C GLY A 12 16.01 -3.12 -13.22
N ILE A 13 16.08 -3.51 -14.50
CA ILE A 13 17.12 -3.01 -15.44
C ILE A 13 16.98 -1.49 -15.63
N SER A 14 15.77 -0.98 -15.84
CA SER A 14 15.55 0.47 -15.98
C SER A 14 15.89 1.24 -14.70
N LEU A 15 15.60 0.69 -13.52
CA LEU A 15 16.04 1.27 -12.24
C LEU A 15 17.58 1.32 -12.15
N ILE A 16 18.26 0.24 -12.51
CA ILE A 16 19.74 0.20 -12.50
C ILE A 16 20.32 1.23 -13.47
N ILE A 17 19.76 1.38 -14.67
CA ILE A 17 20.19 2.40 -15.63
C ILE A 17 20.01 3.80 -15.03
N SER A 18 18.87 4.08 -14.38
CA SER A 18 18.64 5.35 -13.67
C SER A 18 19.75 5.65 -12.65
N MET A 19 20.14 4.66 -11.86
CA MET A 19 21.20 4.80 -10.86
C MET A 19 22.58 5.04 -11.49
N LEU A 20 22.91 4.32 -12.56
CA LEU A 20 24.18 4.46 -13.28
C LEU A 20 24.30 5.80 -14.00
N MET A 21 23.19 6.42 -14.38
CA MET A 21 23.15 7.76 -14.99
C MET A 21 23.19 8.91 -13.97
N GLY A 22 23.58 8.64 -12.73
CA GLY A 22 23.72 9.65 -11.66
C GLY A 22 22.57 9.69 -10.65
N ASN A 23 21.64 8.72 -10.70
CA ASN A 23 20.40 8.67 -9.93
C ASN A 23 19.46 9.86 -10.23
N ALA A 24 18.18 9.70 -9.93
CA ALA A 24 17.18 10.74 -10.19
C ALA A 24 17.26 11.90 -9.18
N GLY A 25 17.61 11.63 -7.92
CA GLY A 25 17.79 12.68 -6.89
C GLY A 25 16.52 13.42 -6.46
N ILE A 26 15.34 12.96 -6.88
CA ILE A 26 14.03 13.63 -6.71
C ILE A 26 13.20 13.05 -5.56
N GLY A 27 13.82 12.23 -4.69
CA GLY A 27 13.13 11.46 -3.66
C GLY A 27 12.26 10.34 -4.24
N TRP A 28 11.69 9.50 -3.36
CA TRP A 28 10.76 8.44 -3.79
C TRP A 28 9.39 8.97 -4.22
N THR A 29 9.08 10.22 -3.84
CA THR A 29 7.81 10.89 -4.13
C THR A 29 7.80 11.61 -5.47
N LEU A 30 8.94 11.82 -6.14
CA LEU A 30 9.04 12.34 -7.51
C LEU A 30 8.41 13.73 -7.73
N TYR A 31 8.32 14.58 -6.70
CA TYR A 31 7.54 15.82 -6.78
C TYR A 31 8.07 16.82 -7.82
N PRO A 32 7.19 17.35 -8.69
CA PRO A 32 7.47 18.60 -9.38
C PRO A 32 7.45 19.77 -8.37
N PRO A 33 8.22 20.85 -8.61
CA PRO A 33 9.01 21.08 -9.81
C PRO A 33 10.38 20.39 -9.80
N LEU A 34 10.83 19.80 -8.69
CA LEU A 34 12.17 19.18 -8.58
C LEU A 34 12.40 18.07 -9.61
N SER A 35 11.35 17.32 -9.95
CA SER A 35 11.39 16.28 -10.99
C SER A 35 11.28 16.80 -12.43
N SER A 36 11.09 18.10 -12.66
CA SER A 36 11.09 18.69 -14.01
C SER A 36 12.49 18.73 -14.63
N VAL A 37 12.56 18.92 -15.95
CA VAL A 37 13.84 19.01 -16.70
C VAL A 37 14.71 20.19 -16.24
N LEU A 38 14.10 21.26 -15.70
CA LEU A 38 14.83 22.43 -15.20
C LEU A 38 15.78 22.08 -14.05
N PHE A 39 15.35 21.20 -13.15
CA PHE A 39 16.13 20.80 -11.96
C PHE A 39 16.80 19.44 -12.13
N THR A 40 16.19 18.55 -12.92
CA THR A 40 16.70 17.20 -13.19
C THR A 40 16.74 16.97 -14.70
N SER A 41 17.78 17.50 -15.35
CA SER A 41 17.92 17.52 -16.81
C SER A 41 18.35 16.20 -17.44
N GLY A 42 18.91 15.28 -16.63
CA GLY A 42 19.31 13.94 -17.10
C GLY A 42 18.14 12.98 -17.27
N ASN A 43 18.36 11.93 -18.07
CA ASN A 43 17.37 10.87 -18.33
C ASN A 43 17.20 9.91 -17.14
N SER A 44 17.92 10.10 -16.03
CA SER A 44 17.84 9.23 -14.85
C SER A 44 16.42 9.20 -14.27
N ALA A 45 15.75 10.36 -14.19
CA ALA A 45 14.36 10.44 -13.76
C ALA A 45 13.42 9.70 -14.72
N ASP A 46 13.65 9.77 -16.02
CA ASP A 46 12.83 9.08 -17.03
C ASP A 46 12.93 7.56 -16.89
N PHE A 47 14.15 7.02 -16.74
CA PHE A 47 14.36 5.59 -16.49
C PHE A 47 13.74 5.11 -15.16
N LEU A 48 13.78 5.92 -14.10
CA LEU A 48 13.09 5.63 -12.85
C LEU A 48 11.57 5.56 -13.05
N MET A 49 11.01 6.52 -13.77
CA MET A 49 9.58 6.56 -14.08
C MET A 49 9.13 5.40 -14.98
N PHE A 50 9.95 4.99 -15.95
CA PHE A 50 9.70 3.77 -16.75
C PHE A 50 9.78 2.50 -15.90
N SER A 51 10.73 2.44 -14.96
CA SER A 51 10.83 1.32 -14.01
C SER A 51 9.55 1.14 -13.21
N LEU A 52 9.02 2.24 -12.67
CA LEU A 52 7.77 2.26 -11.90
C LEU A 52 6.56 1.89 -12.76
N HIS A 53 6.49 2.32 -14.02
CA HIS A 53 5.44 1.87 -14.94
C HIS A 53 5.44 0.35 -15.14
N LEU A 54 6.61 -0.24 -15.40
CA LEU A 54 6.74 -1.68 -15.61
C LEU A 54 6.39 -2.48 -14.35
N ALA A 55 6.82 -2.00 -13.18
CA ALA A 55 6.42 -2.57 -11.89
C ALA A 55 4.91 -2.44 -11.64
N GLY A 56 4.32 -1.28 -11.96
CA GLY A 56 2.89 -1.05 -11.84
C GLY A 56 2.07 -2.01 -12.71
N VAL A 57 2.45 -2.20 -13.98
CA VAL A 57 1.79 -3.16 -14.88
C VAL A 57 1.92 -4.59 -14.34
N SER A 58 3.10 -4.96 -13.81
CA SER A 58 3.31 -6.24 -13.15
C SER A 58 2.32 -6.46 -12.01
N SER A 59 2.18 -5.49 -11.11
CA SER A 59 1.30 -5.55 -9.94
C SER A 59 -0.19 -5.58 -10.30
N ILE A 60 -0.63 -4.82 -11.32
CA ILE A 60 -2.02 -4.85 -11.81
C ILE A 60 -2.36 -6.25 -12.34
N LEU A 61 -1.48 -6.83 -13.19
CA LEU A 61 -1.70 -8.15 -13.76
C LEU A 61 -1.71 -9.27 -12.70
N SER A 62 -0.87 -9.14 -11.66
CA SER A 62 -0.89 -10.05 -10.52
C SER A 62 -2.19 -9.91 -9.73
N SER A 63 -2.64 -8.68 -9.47
CA SER A 63 -3.86 -8.38 -8.72
C SER A 63 -5.10 -8.96 -9.40
N LEU A 64 -5.23 -8.78 -10.72
CA LEU A 64 -6.31 -9.39 -11.51
C LEU A 64 -6.31 -10.92 -11.40
N ASN A 65 -5.13 -11.54 -11.42
CA ASN A 65 -5.02 -12.99 -11.26
C ASN A 65 -5.49 -13.44 -9.88
N PHE A 66 -4.98 -12.83 -8.80
CA PHE A 66 -5.38 -13.15 -7.44
C PHE A 66 -6.88 -12.96 -7.21
N ILE A 67 -7.47 -11.85 -7.69
CA ILE A 67 -8.91 -11.61 -7.60
C ILE A 67 -9.68 -12.75 -8.27
N CYS A 68 -9.39 -13.05 -9.54
CA CYS A 68 -10.09 -14.11 -10.26
C CYS A 68 -9.92 -15.48 -9.61
N THR A 69 -8.71 -15.83 -9.15
CA THR A 69 -8.43 -17.09 -8.48
C THR A 69 -9.18 -17.23 -7.17
N ILE A 70 -9.18 -16.19 -6.32
CA ILE A 70 -9.85 -16.22 -5.02
C ILE A 70 -11.37 -16.31 -5.20
N TYR A 71 -11.97 -15.51 -6.08
CA TYR A 71 -13.40 -15.60 -6.35
C TYR A 71 -13.81 -16.95 -6.96
N SER A 72 -12.96 -17.53 -7.82
CA SER A 72 -13.19 -18.88 -8.36
C SER A 72 -13.11 -19.95 -7.28
N ALA A 73 -12.28 -19.77 -6.25
CA ALA A 73 -12.22 -20.68 -5.12
C ALA A 73 -13.43 -20.53 -4.19
N PHE A 74 -13.96 -19.31 -4.01
CA PHE A 74 -15.13 -19.05 -3.17
C PHE A 74 -16.38 -19.77 -3.66
N SER A 75 -16.57 -19.91 -4.97
CA SER A 75 -17.72 -20.64 -5.54
C SER A 75 -17.72 -22.14 -5.23
N GLY A 76 -16.56 -22.72 -4.88
CA GLY A 76 -16.43 -24.12 -4.46
C GLY A 76 -16.59 -24.35 -2.95
N LEU A 77 -16.60 -23.29 -2.14
CA LEU A 77 -16.71 -23.37 -0.67
C LEU A 77 -18.16 -23.17 -0.21
N LYS A 78 -18.55 -23.86 0.87
CA LYS A 78 -19.94 -23.84 1.37
C LYS A 78 -20.25 -22.62 2.25
N ALA A 79 -19.27 -22.10 3.01
CA ALA A 79 -19.44 -20.93 3.87
C ALA A 79 -18.26 -19.96 3.73
N SER A 80 -18.52 -18.66 3.87
CA SER A 80 -17.48 -17.63 3.84
C SER A 80 -16.52 -17.68 5.03
N GLU A 81 -16.95 -18.29 6.14
CA GLU A 81 -16.17 -18.45 7.37
C GLU A 81 -15.09 -19.53 7.24
N ASP A 82 -15.21 -20.42 6.24
CA ASP A 82 -14.23 -21.47 5.95
C ASP A 82 -12.97 -20.91 5.24
N ILE A 83 -12.98 -19.63 4.86
CA ILE A 83 -11.87 -18.99 4.13
C ILE A 83 -10.82 -18.49 5.11
N SER A 84 -9.57 -18.91 4.96
CA SER A 84 -8.47 -18.42 5.80
C SER A 84 -8.30 -16.88 5.70
N ILE A 85 -8.03 -16.23 6.84
CA ILE A 85 -7.82 -14.77 6.94
C ILE A 85 -6.75 -14.27 5.96
N ILE A 86 -5.72 -15.07 5.70
CA ILE A 86 -4.66 -14.68 4.77
C ILE A 86 -5.18 -14.54 3.32
N VAL A 87 -6.19 -15.32 2.93
CA VAL A 87 -6.83 -15.22 1.61
C VAL A 87 -7.60 -13.91 1.49
N TRP A 88 -8.34 -13.51 2.54
CA TRP A 88 -8.98 -12.19 2.61
C TRP A 88 -7.96 -11.06 2.50
N ALA A 89 -6.83 -11.16 3.22
CA ALA A 89 -5.77 -10.17 3.14
C ALA A 89 -5.22 -10.00 1.70
N TYR A 90 -4.96 -11.11 0.98
CA TYR A 90 -4.53 -11.04 -0.42
C TYR A 90 -5.61 -10.50 -1.36
N LEU A 91 -6.89 -10.83 -1.14
CA LEU A 91 -7.99 -10.28 -1.93
C LEU A 91 -8.06 -8.75 -1.78
N PHE A 92 -8.05 -8.27 -0.54
CA PHE A 92 -8.10 -6.84 -0.22
C PHE A 92 -6.88 -6.07 -0.74
N THR A 93 -5.69 -6.66 -0.62
CA THR A 93 -4.44 -6.12 -1.21
C THR A 93 -4.57 -5.98 -2.73
N SER A 94 -5.11 -7.00 -3.40
CA SER A 94 -5.28 -7.00 -4.85
C SER A 94 -6.31 -5.97 -5.32
N ILE A 95 -7.39 -5.77 -4.55
CA ILE A 95 -8.39 -4.73 -4.83
C ILE A 95 -7.76 -3.33 -4.71
N LEU A 96 -6.99 -3.07 -3.65
CA LEU A 96 -6.31 -1.78 -3.48
C LEU A 96 -5.34 -1.50 -4.63
N LEU A 97 -4.48 -2.45 -4.98
CA LEU A 97 -3.54 -2.33 -6.09
C LEU A 97 -4.24 -2.02 -7.42
N LEU A 98 -5.36 -2.70 -7.70
CA LEU A 98 -6.12 -2.49 -8.93
C LEU A 98 -6.72 -1.08 -9.01
N LEU A 99 -7.14 -0.51 -7.86
CA LEU A 99 -7.73 0.83 -7.79
C LEU A 99 -6.68 1.94 -7.76
N SER A 100 -5.56 1.74 -7.07
CA SER A 100 -4.58 2.80 -6.76
C SER A 100 -3.52 2.98 -7.84
N LEU A 101 -2.99 1.89 -8.42
CA LEU A 101 -1.89 1.95 -9.39
C LEU A 101 -2.20 2.71 -10.69
N PRO A 102 -3.42 2.65 -11.26
CA PRO A 102 -3.75 3.46 -12.43
C PRO A 102 -3.56 4.96 -12.19
N VAL A 103 -3.79 5.45 -10.96
CA VAL A 103 -3.62 6.86 -10.61
C VAL A 103 -2.15 7.25 -10.57
N LEU A 104 -1.29 6.40 -10.00
CA LEU A 104 0.17 6.61 -10.06
C LEU A 104 0.66 6.62 -11.51
N ALA A 105 0.25 5.63 -12.31
CA ALA A 105 0.65 5.55 -13.71
C ALA A 105 0.25 6.80 -14.50
N ALA A 106 -0.96 7.32 -14.27
CA ALA A 106 -1.40 8.58 -14.88
C ALA A 106 -0.53 9.77 -14.44
N GLY A 107 -0.23 9.90 -13.15
CA GLY A 107 0.59 11.00 -12.61
C GLY A 107 2.02 10.97 -13.16
N ILE A 108 2.65 9.79 -13.18
CA ILE A 108 3.99 9.62 -13.75
C ILE A 108 3.99 9.82 -15.27
N THR A 109 2.95 9.38 -15.98
CA THR A 109 2.82 9.64 -17.44
C THR A 109 2.73 11.13 -17.72
N MET A 110 1.89 11.88 -16.97
CA MET A 110 1.81 13.33 -17.13
C MET A 110 3.15 14.01 -16.83
N LEU A 111 3.90 13.52 -15.85
CA LEU A 111 5.22 14.07 -15.52
C LEU A 111 6.25 13.77 -16.62
N LEU A 112 6.21 12.57 -17.22
CA LEU A 112 7.00 12.25 -18.41
C LEU A 112 6.65 13.16 -19.60
N PHE A 113 5.38 13.52 -19.76
CA PHE A 113 4.92 14.47 -20.78
C PHE A 113 5.43 15.89 -20.52
N ASP A 114 5.38 16.36 -19.27
CA ASP A 114 5.92 17.68 -18.91
C ASP A 114 7.43 17.74 -19.15
N ARG A 115 8.14 16.62 -18.94
CA ARG A 115 9.58 16.53 -19.18
C ARG A 115 9.96 16.43 -20.66
N ASN A 116 9.23 15.65 -21.45
CA ASN A 116 9.71 15.21 -22.78
C ASN A 116 8.85 15.68 -23.96
N PHE A 117 7.63 16.16 -23.72
CA PHE A 117 6.64 16.44 -24.76
C PHE A 117 6.04 17.85 -24.67
N ASN A 118 6.67 18.75 -23.91
CA ASN A 118 6.28 20.16 -23.74
C ASN A 118 4.82 20.36 -23.27
N SER A 119 4.28 19.42 -22.50
CA SER A 119 3.06 19.69 -21.73
C SER A 119 3.37 20.50 -20.47
N SER A 120 2.31 20.90 -19.76
CA SER A 120 2.40 21.67 -18.52
C SER A 120 1.31 21.27 -17.53
N PHE A 121 1.19 19.97 -17.25
CA PHE A 121 0.25 19.46 -16.24
C PHE A 121 0.59 19.98 -14.84
N PHE A 122 1.88 20.05 -14.51
CA PHE A 122 2.38 20.40 -13.18
C PHE A 122 3.26 21.65 -13.17
N ASP A 123 3.52 22.27 -14.33
CA ASP A 123 4.32 23.50 -14.43
C ASP A 123 3.44 24.77 -14.37
N PRO A 124 3.56 25.59 -13.32
CA PRO A 124 2.81 26.85 -13.20
C PRO A 124 3.05 27.83 -14.35
N MET A 125 4.21 27.79 -15.02
CA MET A 125 4.50 28.68 -16.16
C MET A 125 3.57 28.40 -17.34
N GLY A 126 3.09 27.17 -17.49
CA GLY A 126 2.08 26.77 -18.48
C GLY A 126 0.65 26.69 -17.93
N GLY A 127 0.44 27.06 -16.66
CA GLY A 127 -0.87 26.98 -15.97
C GLY A 127 -1.15 25.66 -15.26
N GLY A 128 -0.17 24.77 -15.15
CA GLY A 128 -0.25 23.54 -14.36
C GLY A 128 -0.13 23.76 -12.85
N ASP A 129 -0.37 22.71 -12.08
CA ASP A 129 -0.32 22.75 -10.61
C ASP A 129 0.55 21.61 -10.03
N PRO A 130 1.69 21.91 -9.39
CA PRO A 130 2.50 20.90 -8.70
C PRO A 130 1.76 20.15 -7.59
N VAL A 131 0.75 20.77 -6.95
CA VAL A 131 -0.05 20.14 -5.88
C VAL A 131 -0.95 19.05 -6.45
N LEU A 132 -1.38 19.15 -7.71
CA LEU A 132 -2.09 18.08 -8.42
C LEU A 132 -1.28 16.78 -8.42
N PHE A 133 0.03 16.86 -8.71
CA PHE A 133 0.89 15.67 -8.65
C PHE A 133 0.91 15.06 -7.26
N GLN A 134 0.97 15.88 -6.19
CA GLN A 134 0.92 15.37 -4.82
C GLN A 134 -0.40 14.66 -4.51
N HIS A 135 -1.53 15.19 -4.98
CA HIS A 135 -2.82 14.51 -4.80
C HIS A 135 -2.82 13.15 -5.48
N MET A 136 -2.36 13.06 -6.72
CA MET A 136 -2.30 11.80 -7.46
C MET A 136 -1.33 10.80 -6.84
N PHE A 137 -0.14 11.27 -6.47
CA PHE A 137 0.88 10.45 -5.84
C PHE A 137 0.37 9.88 -4.51
N TRP A 138 -0.24 10.70 -3.65
CA TRP A 138 -0.73 10.22 -2.35
C TRP A 138 -2.01 9.41 -2.45
N PHE A 139 -2.88 9.71 -3.42
CA PHE A 139 -4.03 8.87 -3.71
C PHE A 139 -3.60 7.43 -4.01
N PHE A 140 -2.44 7.24 -4.64
CA PHE A 140 -1.78 5.94 -4.70
C PHE A 140 -1.06 5.56 -3.39
N GLY A 141 -0.22 6.45 -2.88
CA GLY A 141 0.80 6.15 -1.88
C GLY A 141 0.22 5.76 -0.53
N HIS A 142 -0.93 6.32 -0.14
CA HIS A 142 -1.57 5.91 1.11
C HIS A 142 -2.23 4.52 1.00
N PRO A 143 -3.02 4.18 -0.03
CA PRO A 143 -3.39 2.79 -0.29
C PRO A 143 -2.21 1.82 -0.37
N GLU A 144 -1.08 2.22 -0.96
CA GLU A 144 0.10 1.36 -1.09
C GLU A 144 0.70 0.95 0.26
N VAL A 145 0.70 1.84 1.28
CA VAL A 145 1.15 1.41 2.61
C VAL A 145 0.23 0.33 3.21
N TYR A 146 -1.06 0.30 2.85
CA TYR A 146 -1.95 -0.79 3.22
C TYR A 146 -1.74 -2.06 2.40
N VAL A 147 -1.41 -1.93 1.12
CA VAL A 147 -0.99 -3.06 0.28
C VAL A 147 0.18 -3.81 0.93
N LEU A 148 1.12 -3.08 1.53
CA LEU A 148 2.26 -3.69 2.24
C LEU A 148 1.86 -4.38 3.55
N ILE A 149 0.99 -3.76 4.36
CA ILE A 149 0.68 -4.25 5.71
C ILE A 149 -0.42 -5.33 5.75
N LEU A 150 -1.40 -5.30 4.83
CA LEU A 150 -2.52 -6.25 4.84
C LEU A 150 -2.08 -7.72 4.75
N PRO A 151 -1.16 -8.12 3.84
CA PRO A 151 -0.61 -9.48 3.83
C PRO A 151 0.12 -9.81 5.14
N GLY A 152 0.88 -8.85 5.69
CA GLY A 152 1.53 -8.98 6.99
C GLY A 152 0.53 -9.29 8.10
N PHE A 153 -0.61 -8.60 8.12
CA PHE A 153 -1.70 -8.89 9.04
C PHE A 153 -2.31 -10.28 8.85
N GLY A 154 -2.46 -10.73 7.61
CA GLY A 154 -2.92 -12.09 7.30
C GLY A 154 -1.96 -13.14 7.85
N ILE A 155 -0.66 -12.95 7.65
CA ILE A 155 0.41 -13.84 8.15
C ILE A 155 0.39 -13.86 9.69
N ILE A 156 0.39 -12.71 10.35
CA ILE A 156 0.35 -12.64 11.82
C ILE A 156 -0.89 -13.33 12.38
N SER A 157 -2.05 -13.14 11.75
CA SER A 157 -3.28 -13.81 12.17
C SER A 157 -3.17 -15.34 12.05
N HIS A 158 -2.59 -15.84 10.96
CA HIS A 158 -2.38 -17.27 10.74
C HIS A 158 -1.36 -17.86 11.73
N VAL A 159 -0.27 -17.14 12.01
CA VAL A 159 0.74 -17.56 12.99
C VAL A 159 0.14 -17.59 14.40
N CYS A 160 -0.61 -16.55 14.81
CA CYS A 160 -1.28 -16.53 16.12
C CYS A 160 -2.27 -17.69 16.27
N LEU A 161 -3.06 -17.99 15.23
CA LEU A 161 -3.97 -19.13 15.21
C LEU A 161 -3.21 -20.44 15.46
N THR A 162 -2.12 -20.64 14.72
CA THR A 162 -1.28 -21.85 14.81
C THR A 162 -0.62 -22.00 16.18
N ILE A 163 -0.02 -20.93 16.70
CA ILE A 163 0.60 -20.89 18.03
C ILE A 163 -0.42 -21.17 19.14
N SER A 164 -1.63 -20.65 19.00
CA SER A 164 -2.70 -20.83 19.98
C SER A 164 -3.37 -22.21 19.96
N ASN A 165 -3.12 -23.03 18.93
CA ASN A 165 -3.82 -24.31 18.68
C ASN A 165 -5.36 -24.19 18.70
N ASN A 166 -5.89 -23.01 18.36
CA ASN A 166 -7.33 -22.81 18.21
C ASN A 166 -7.80 -23.34 16.84
N ASN A 167 -9.05 -23.79 16.76
CA ASN A 167 -9.65 -24.23 15.49
C ASN A 167 -9.94 -23.05 14.56
N GLU A 168 -10.21 -21.88 15.13
CA GLU A 168 -10.56 -20.66 14.41
C GLU A 168 -9.93 -19.44 15.08
N PRO A 169 -9.66 -18.36 14.32
CA PRO A 169 -9.10 -17.15 14.89
C PRO A 169 -10.16 -16.40 15.70
N PHE A 170 -9.76 -15.85 16.85
CA PHE A 170 -10.67 -15.10 17.70
C PHE A 170 -11.27 -13.89 16.97
N GLY A 171 -12.60 -13.85 16.90
CA GLY A 171 -13.32 -12.78 16.22
C GLY A 171 -13.06 -12.79 14.71
N TYR A 172 -13.14 -13.94 14.06
CA TYR A 172 -12.93 -14.12 12.61
C TYR A 172 -13.58 -13.00 11.76
N LEU A 173 -14.90 -12.78 11.91
CA LEU A 173 -15.62 -11.73 11.18
C LEU A 173 -15.09 -10.33 11.52
N GLY A 174 -14.71 -10.09 12.77
CA GLY A 174 -14.08 -8.84 13.21
C GLY A 174 -12.74 -8.60 12.50
N LEU A 175 -11.92 -9.62 12.33
CA LEU A 175 -10.64 -9.54 11.61
C LEU A 175 -10.83 -9.29 10.11
N VAL A 176 -11.84 -9.91 9.49
CA VAL A 176 -12.18 -9.69 8.07
C VAL A 176 -12.75 -8.29 7.86
N PHE A 177 -13.74 -7.88 8.66
CA PHE A 177 -14.34 -6.55 8.56
C PHE A 177 -13.38 -5.43 8.94
N ALA A 178 -12.43 -5.67 9.85
CA ALA A 178 -11.36 -4.73 10.11
C ALA A 178 -10.49 -4.48 8.87
N MET A 179 -10.10 -5.54 8.14
CA MET A 179 -9.35 -5.38 6.89
C MET A 179 -10.18 -4.70 5.80
N PHE A 180 -11.46 -5.06 5.68
CA PHE A 180 -12.37 -4.39 4.75
C PHE A 180 -12.50 -2.89 5.08
N GLY A 181 -12.65 -2.54 6.36
CA GLY A 181 -12.68 -1.15 6.82
C GLY A 181 -11.39 -0.40 6.47
N ILE A 182 -10.22 -1.03 6.63
CA ILE A 182 -8.93 -0.45 6.21
C ILE A 182 -8.89 -0.21 4.70
N VAL A 183 -9.39 -1.13 3.88
CA VAL A 183 -9.47 -0.94 2.42
C VAL A 183 -10.33 0.27 2.07
N CYS A 184 -11.55 0.34 2.61
CA CYS A 184 -12.47 1.43 2.32
C CYS A 184 -11.93 2.79 2.80
N LEU A 185 -11.44 2.85 4.04
CA LEU A 185 -10.91 4.08 4.63
C LEU A 185 -9.59 4.49 3.97
N GLY A 186 -8.74 3.54 3.59
CA GLY A 186 -7.45 3.81 2.98
C GLY A 186 -7.55 4.53 1.65
N CYS A 187 -8.64 4.36 0.90
CA CYS A 187 -8.90 5.08 -0.34
C CYS A 187 -9.37 6.54 -0.12
N VAL A 188 -9.67 6.96 1.13
CA VAL A 188 -10.28 8.27 1.41
C VAL A 188 -9.50 9.13 2.40
N VAL A 189 -8.25 8.78 2.72
CA VAL A 189 -7.44 9.50 3.72
C VAL A 189 -6.14 10.09 3.19
N TRP A 190 -5.85 9.95 1.89
CA TRP A 190 -4.52 10.26 1.34
C TRP A 190 -4.01 11.68 1.61
N ALA A 191 -4.89 12.67 1.75
CA ALA A 191 -4.49 14.06 1.87
C ALA A 191 -3.85 14.40 3.23
N HIS A 192 -3.81 13.49 4.21
CA HIS A 192 -3.03 13.75 5.43
C HIS A 192 -1.53 13.90 5.19
N HIS A 193 -1.03 13.41 4.05
CA HIS A 193 0.38 13.57 3.68
C HIS A 193 0.71 14.97 3.14
N MET A 194 -0.29 15.82 2.99
CA MET A 194 -0.17 17.14 2.35
C MET A 194 -0.79 18.26 3.18
N PHE A 195 -0.95 18.10 4.50
CA PHE A 195 -1.54 19.17 5.34
C PHE A 195 -0.79 20.50 5.30
N THR A 196 0.49 20.50 4.92
CA THR A 196 1.30 21.71 4.82
C THR A 196 1.21 22.42 3.47
N VAL A 197 0.43 21.91 2.50
CA VAL A 197 0.29 22.56 1.17
C VAL A 197 -0.72 23.71 1.17
N GLY A 198 -1.40 23.96 2.29
CA GLY A 198 -2.40 25.03 2.43
C GLY A 198 -3.83 24.61 2.07
N LEU A 199 -4.21 23.36 2.36
CA LEU A 199 -5.61 22.91 2.26
C LEU A 199 -6.52 23.76 3.16
N ASP A 200 -7.78 23.94 2.75
CA ASP A 200 -8.75 24.63 3.59
C ASP A 200 -9.01 23.88 4.91
N VAL A 201 -9.49 24.60 5.91
CA VAL A 201 -9.67 24.07 7.27
C VAL A 201 -10.66 22.90 7.30
N GLN A 202 -11.73 22.94 6.50
CA GLN A 202 -12.74 21.89 6.51
C GLN A 202 -12.18 20.59 5.93
N THR A 203 -11.42 20.69 4.83
CA THR A 203 -10.71 19.55 4.23
C THR A 203 -9.70 18.96 5.21
N THR A 204 -8.88 19.79 5.86
CA THR A 204 -7.89 19.32 6.84
C THR A 204 -8.56 18.59 8.02
N VAL A 205 -9.64 19.14 8.58
CA VAL A 205 -10.39 18.50 9.68
C VAL A 205 -11.02 17.18 9.24
N PHE A 206 -11.59 17.11 8.03
CA PHE A 206 -12.14 15.88 7.48
C PHE A 206 -11.07 14.78 7.38
N PHE A 207 -9.96 15.06 6.70
CA PHE A 207 -8.90 14.07 6.50
C PHE A 207 -8.24 13.64 7.82
N SER A 208 -8.04 14.57 8.77
CA SER A 208 -7.54 14.25 10.11
C SER A 208 -8.51 13.30 10.84
N SER A 209 -9.80 13.62 10.84
CA SER A 209 -10.84 12.83 11.51
C SER A 209 -10.94 11.41 10.95
N VAL A 210 -11.01 11.28 9.62
CA VAL A 210 -11.13 9.96 8.97
C VAL A 210 -9.86 9.13 9.15
N THR A 211 -8.68 9.76 9.16
CA THR A 211 -7.41 9.05 9.42
C THR A 211 -7.38 8.46 10.82
N MET A 212 -7.82 9.19 11.84
CA MET A 212 -7.90 8.66 13.22
C MET A 212 -8.82 7.44 13.33
N ILE A 213 -9.90 7.39 12.55
CA ILE A 213 -10.84 6.25 12.55
C ILE A 213 -10.15 4.94 12.13
N ILE A 214 -9.09 4.98 11.32
CA ILE A 214 -8.32 3.78 10.92
C ILE A 214 -7.63 3.09 12.12
N GLY A 215 -7.40 3.82 13.21
CA GLY A 215 -6.93 3.24 14.47
C GLY A 215 -7.88 2.17 15.02
N VAL A 216 -9.19 2.28 14.78
CA VAL A 216 -10.20 1.33 15.28
C VAL A 216 -10.07 -0.07 14.65
N PRO A 217 -10.16 -0.27 13.32
CA PRO A 217 -9.99 -1.60 12.73
C PRO A 217 -8.59 -2.17 12.99
N THR A 218 -7.56 -1.33 13.05
CA THR A 218 -6.20 -1.75 13.42
C THR A 218 -6.15 -2.29 14.86
N GLY A 219 -6.80 -1.59 15.79
CA GLY A 219 -6.91 -2.00 17.19
C GLY A 219 -7.64 -3.33 17.35
N ILE A 220 -8.76 -3.55 16.65
CA ILE A 220 -9.50 -4.82 16.65
C ILE A 220 -8.55 -5.99 16.37
N LYS A 221 -7.67 -5.84 15.37
CA LYS A 221 -6.71 -6.88 14.99
C LYS A 221 -5.65 -7.12 16.07
N VAL A 222 -5.05 -6.06 16.60
CA VAL A 222 -4.06 -6.15 17.68
C VAL A 222 -4.63 -6.87 18.91
N PHE A 223 -5.83 -6.49 19.35
CA PHE A 223 -6.49 -7.14 20.49
C PHE A 223 -6.86 -8.60 20.20
N SER A 224 -7.33 -8.92 18.99
CA SER A 224 -7.58 -10.32 18.60
C SER A 224 -6.32 -11.19 18.66
N TRP A 225 -5.17 -10.67 18.21
CA TRP A 225 -3.90 -11.40 18.30
C TRP A 225 -3.45 -11.63 19.74
N LEU A 226 -3.49 -10.57 20.57
CA LEU A 226 -3.14 -10.69 21.98
C LEU A 226 -4.04 -11.69 22.71
N TYR A 227 -5.33 -11.69 22.40
CA TYR A 227 -6.28 -12.65 22.98
C TYR A 227 -5.94 -14.10 22.59
N MET A 228 -5.67 -14.38 21.31
CA MET A 228 -5.27 -15.72 20.86
C MET A 228 -3.99 -16.19 21.55
N LEU A 229 -3.02 -15.30 21.76
CA LEU A 229 -1.74 -15.63 22.39
C LEU A 229 -1.86 -15.82 23.91
N MET A 230 -2.79 -15.15 24.59
CA MET A 230 -2.95 -15.24 26.05
C MET A 230 -3.29 -16.67 26.52
N GLY A 231 -4.03 -17.42 25.71
CA GLY A 231 -4.37 -18.83 25.99
C GLY A 231 -3.41 -19.85 25.39
N ALA A 232 -2.36 -19.42 24.69
CA ALA A 232 -1.48 -20.29 23.94
C ALA A 232 -0.48 -21.03 24.86
N ASN A 233 -0.39 -22.35 24.72
CA ASN A 233 0.58 -23.16 25.44
C ASN A 233 1.85 -23.35 24.59
N VAL A 234 2.72 -22.33 24.56
CA VAL A 234 3.94 -22.32 23.73
C VAL A 234 5.20 -22.19 24.59
N MET A 235 6.27 -22.84 24.15
CA MET A 235 7.56 -22.75 24.81
C MET A 235 8.11 -21.32 24.73
N ARG A 236 8.54 -20.75 25.86
CA ARG A 236 9.12 -19.40 25.89
C ARG A 236 10.37 -19.21 25.04
N ASN A 237 11.05 -20.30 24.66
CA ASN A 237 12.24 -20.25 23.83
C ASN A 237 11.93 -20.31 22.32
N ASP A 238 10.64 -20.38 21.93
CA ASP A 238 10.25 -20.38 20.52
C ASP A 238 10.55 -19.00 19.88
N PRO A 239 11.44 -18.92 18.87
CA PRO A 239 11.74 -17.66 18.20
C PRO A 239 10.53 -17.05 17.47
N VAL A 240 9.57 -17.86 17.03
CA VAL A 240 8.38 -17.37 16.33
C VAL A 240 7.48 -16.59 17.28
N LEU A 241 7.32 -17.05 18.52
CA LEU A 241 6.58 -16.33 19.55
C LEU A 241 7.16 -14.93 19.77
N TRP A 242 8.48 -14.82 19.92
CA TRP A 242 9.14 -13.53 20.11
C TRP A 242 9.05 -12.63 18.89
N TRP A 243 9.10 -13.18 17.68
CA TRP A 243 8.92 -12.40 16.47
C TRP A 243 7.51 -11.80 16.39
N VAL A 244 6.47 -12.59 16.71
CA VAL A 244 5.07 -12.11 16.72
C VAL A 244 4.86 -11.07 17.83
N LEU A 245 5.35 -11.31 19.05
CA LEU A 245 5.23 -10.34 20.13
C LEU A 245 5.97 -9.02 19.81
N SER A 246 7.15 -9.12 19.18
CA SER A 246 7.92 -7.95 18.73
C SER A 246 7.18 -7.20 17.62
N PHE A 247 6.58 -7.92 16.66
CA PHE A 247 5.73 -7.30 15.65
C PHE A 247 4.57 -6.54 16.31
N ILE A 248 3.80 -7.17 17.20
CA ILE A 248 2.65 -6.54 17.86
C ILE A 248 3.10 -5.28 18.62
N PHE A 249 4.19 -5.38 19.37
CA PHE A 249 4.71 -4.26 20.16
C PHE A 249 5.19 -3.09 19.29
N LEU A 250 6.09 -3.34 18.34
CA LEU A 250 6.67 -2.30 17.49
C LEU A 250 5.61 -1.69 16.56
N PHE A 251 4.71 -2.52 16.02
CA PHE A 251 3.60 -2.06 15.19
C PHE A 251 2.65 -1.15 16.00
N THR A 252 2.36 -1.50 17.26
CA THR A 252 1.51 -0.68 18.13
C THR A 252 2.18 0.65 18.47
N ILE A 253 3.47 0.66 18.83
CA ILE A 253 4.20 1.91 19.11
C ILE A 253 4.23 2.81 17.88
N GLY A 254 4.57 2.25 16.71
CA GLY A 254 4.56 3.00 15.45
C GLY A 254 3.17 3.55 15.13
N GLY A 255 2.12 2.75 15.33
CA GLY A 255 0.73 3.16 15.15
C GLY A 255 0.34 4.33 16.06
N VAL A 256 0.70 4.29 17.34
CA VAL A 256 0.43 5.38 18.29
C VAL A 256 1.12 6.68 17.89
N THR A 257 2.33 6.62 17.32
CA THR A 257 3.01 7.84 16.84
C THR A 257 2.39 8.43 15.57
N GLY A 258 1.67 7.61 14.80
CA GLY A 258 0.97 8.07 13.59
C GLY A 258 -0.41 8.69 13.86
N ILE A 259 -1.03 8.36 15.00
CA ILE A 259 -2.26 8.99 15.50
C ILE A 259 -1.92 10.32 16.16
#